data_AF-A0A7W9Z1F7-F1
#
_entry.id   AF-A0A7W9Z1F7-F1
#
_cell.length_a   1.000
_cell.length_b   1.000
_cell.length_c   1.000
_cell.angle_alpha   90.00
_cell.angle_beta   90.00
_cell.angle_gamma   90.00
#
_symmetry.space_group_name_H-M   'P 1'
#
loop_
_entity.id
_entity.type
_entity.pdbx_description
1 polymer ?
#
loop_
_entity_poly.entity_id
_entity_poly.type
_entity_poly.pdbx_seq_one_letter_code
_entity_poly.pdbx_strand_id
1 'polypeptide(L)'
;MLTRQDGLQVGVFTPDDLELMRNAFHLALSSEKGLDGSDKGEDLGRSIIRLYRMGLHEPQKLGAVAALMTSTRLVRSTGRLHIS
;
A
#
# COMPACT_ATOMS: atom_id res chain seq x y z
N MET A 1 31.66 -13.80 2.80
CA MET A 1 30.81 -14.49 1.82
C MET A 1 29.45 -13.78 1.80
N LEU A 2 29.17 -12.98 0.78
CA LEU A 2 27.89 -12.27 0.61
C LEU A 2 26.99 -13.13 -0.27
N THR A 3 26.04 -13.84 0.33
CA THR A 3 25.00 -14.56 -0.41
C THR A 3 23.99 -13.54 -0.92
N ARG A 4 24.11 -13.23 -2.21
CA ARG A 4 23.03 -12.65 -3.02
C ARG A 4 21.89 -13.66 -3.06
N GLN A 5 20.80 -13.35 -2.37
CA GLN A 5 19.49 -13.94 -2.61
C GLN A 5 18.59 -12.83 -3.14
N ASP A 6 18.29 -12.89 -4.43
CA ASP A 6 17.19 -12.15 -5.02
C ASP A 6 15.88 -12.61 -4.34
N GLY A 7 15.15 -11.66 -3.74
CA GLY A 7 13.80 -11.90 -3.23
C GLY A 7 13.63 -11.66 -1.72
N LEU A 8 13.01 -10.53 -1.39
CA LEU A 8 12.51 -10.18 -0.06
C LEU A 8 13.58 -10.17 1.05
N GLN A 9 14.37 -9.10 1.12
CA GLN A 9 15.05 -8.72 2.37
C GLN A 9 13.95 -8.50 3.42
N VAL A 10 13.70 -9.49 4.30
CA VAL A 10 12.79 -9.37 5.45
C VAL A 10 13.48 -8.42 6.44
N GLY A 11 13.50 -7.14 6.10
CA GLY A 11 13.94 -6.09 7.00
C GLY A 11 12.96 -6.02 8.16
N VAL A 12 13.49 -6.05 9.38
CA VAL A 12 12.71 -5.74 10.58
C VAL A 12 12.36 -4.26 10.50
N PHE A 13 11.06 -3.93 10.59
CA PHE A 13 10.63 -2.53 10.69
C PHE A 13 11.05 -1.98 12.04
N THR A 14 11.68 -0.81 12.04
CA THR A 14 11.89 -0.02 13.25
C THR A 14 10.56 0.61 13.68
N PRO A 15 10.43 1.06 14.95
CA PRO A 15 9.26 1.82 15.38
C PRO A 15 8.98 3.06 14.51
N ASP A 16 10.02 3.75 14.05
CA ASP A 16 9.90 4.93 13.19
C ASP A 16 9.31 4.56 11.81
N ASP A 17 9.68 3.40 11.27
CA ASP A 17 9.12 2.90 10.01
C ASP A 17 7.62 2.62 10.13
N LEU A 18 7.21 2.06 11.28
CA LEU A 18 5.80 1.80 11.56
C LEU A 18 5.01 3.09 11.72
N GLU A 19 5.58 4.10 12.37
CA GLU A 19 4.98 5.43 12.50
C GLU A 19 4.83 6.12 11.15
N LEU A 20 5.87 6.07 10.31
CA LEU A 20 5.86 6.59 8.95
C LEU A 20 4.77 5.93 8.10
N MET A 21 4.70 4.59 8.10
CA MET A 21 3.69 3.84 7.36
C MET A 21 2.27 4.12 7.89
N ARG A 22 2.09 4.24 9.21
CA ARG A 22 0.82 4.64 9.84
C ARG A 22 0.37 6.03 9.39
N ASN A 23 1.30 6.99 9.35
CA ASN A 23 1.00 8.35 8.90
C ASN A 23 0.60 8.37 7.42
N ALA A 24 1.31 7.63 6.56
CA ALA A 24 0.95 7.46 5.15
C ALA A 24 -0.46 6.83 4.98
N PHE A 25 -0.80 5.86 5.81
CA PHE A 25 -2.12 5.21 5.82
C PHE A 25 -3.24 6.21 6.17
N HIS A 26 -3.06 7.03 7.21
CA HIS A 26 -4.04 8.05 7.56
C HIS A 26 -4.18 9.15 6.51
N LEU A 27 -3.08 9.56 5.86
CA LEU A 27 -3.11 10.52 4.76
C LEU A 27 -3.86 9.96 3.53
N ALA A 28 -3.69 8.68 3.24
CA ALA A 28 -4.43 8.02 2.16
C ALA A 28 -5.94 7.97 2.47
N LEU A 29 -6.32 7.66 3.71
CA LEU A 29 -7.73 7.65 4.15
C LEU A 29 -8.38 9.04 4.11
N SER A 30 -7.65 10.09 4.48
CA SER A 30 -8.20 11.46 4.46
C SER A 30 -8.38 12.00 3.04
N SER A 31 -7.58 11.52 2.08
CA SER A 31 -7.67 11.91 0.68
C SER A 31 -8.76 11.15 -0.10
N GLU A 32 -9.10 9.93 0.30
CA GLU A 32 -10.08 9.09 -0.38
C GLU A 32 -11.42 9.08 0.38
N LYS A 33 -12.39 9.87 -0.08
CA LYS A 33 -13.81 9.71 0.33
C LYS A 33 -14.35 8.38 -0.23
N GLY A 34 -13.94 7.24 0.30
CA GLY A 34 -14.42 5.96 -0.26
C GLY A 34 -13.74 4.67 0.17
N LEU A 35 -12.76 4.71 1.08
CA LEU A 35 -12.19 3.50 1.68
C LEU A 35 -13.11 2.90 2.75
N ASP A 36 -14.42 2.85 2.48
CA ASP A 36 -15.38 2.08 3.27
C ASP A 36 -15.28 0.61 2.83
N GLY A 37 -14.74 -0.23 3.72
CA GLY A 37 -14.63 -1.67 3.56
C GLY A 37 -13.32 -2.23 4.13
N SER A 38 -13.43 -3.28 4.96
CA SER A 38 -12.28 -3.99 5.57
C SER A 38 -11.20 -4.37 4.54
N ASP A 39 -11.63 -4.90 3.39
CA ASP A 39 -10.74 -5.38 2.33
C ASP A 39 -9.93 -4.24 1.69
N LYS A 40 -10.50 -3.03 1.59
CA LYS A 40 -9.82 -1.86 1.03
C LYS A 40 -8.71 -1.36 1.94
N GLY A 41 -8.92 -1.42 3.26
CA GLY A 41 -7.90 -1.10 4.25
C GLY A 41 -6.72 -2.07 4.19
N GLU A 42 -6.99 -3.37 3.99
CA GLU A 42 -5.95 -4.38 3.85
C GLU A 42 -5.10 -4.15 2.58
N ASP A 43 -5.75 -3.95 1.42
CA ASP A 43 -5.05 -3.69 0.16
C ASP A 43 -4.21 -2.41 0.19
N LEU A 44 -4.71 -1.36 0.85
CA LEU A 44 -3.96 -0.13 1.10
C LEU A 44 -2.72 -0.41 1.96
N GLY A 45 -2.88 -1.13 3.07
CA GLY A 45 -1.77 -1.49 3.96
C GLY A 45 -0.69 -2.31 3.24
N ARG A 46 -1.09 -3.29 2.43
CA ARG A 46 -0.19 -4.08 1.59
C ARG A 46 0.57 -3.21 0.58
N SER A 47 -0.11 -2.23 -0.02
CA SER A 47 0.49 -1.31 -0.99
C SER A 47 1.52 -0.39 -0.33
N ILE A 48 1.22 0.15 0.86
CA ILE A 48 2.15 0.97 1.66
C ILE A 48 3.41 0.19 2.02
N ILE A 49 3.27 -1.03 2.57
CA ILE A 49 4.43 -1.88 2.92
C ILE A 49 5.29 -2.15 1.69
N ARG A 50 4.66 -2.43 0.54
CA ARG A 50 5.38 -2.72 -0.70
C ARG A 50 6.19 -1.51 -1.17
N LEU A 51 5.56 -0.33 -1.23
CA LEU A 51 6.19 0.92 -1.67
C LEU A 51 7.31 1.36 -0.73
N TYR A 52 7.12 1.23 0.58
CA TYR A 52 8.15 1.49 1.57
C TYR A 52 9.39 0.62 1.33
N ARG A 53 9.19 -0.68 1.08
CA ARG A 53 10.29 -1.61 0.76
C ARG A 53 10.95 -1.34 -0.59
N MET A 54 10.30 -0.60 -1.48
CA MET A 54 10.87 -0.11 -2.74
C MET A 54 11.65 1.22 -2.57
N GLY A 55 11.75 1.73 -1.34
CA GLY A 55 12.51 2.94 -1.00
C GLY A 55 11.69 4.22 -0.95
N LEU A 56 10.35 4.14 -1.04
CA LEU A 56 9.49 5.32 -0.92
C LEU A 56 9.21 5.62 0.56
N HIS A 57 9.98 6.54 1.14
CA HIS A 57 9.93 6.87 2.57
C HIS A 57 9.28 8.23 2.88
N GLU A 58 8.74 8.93 1.89
CA GLU A 58 8.03 10.19 2.11
C GLU A 58 6.54 9.90 2.37
N PRO A 59 5.99 10.16 3.58
CA PRO A 59 4.63 9.73 3.95
C PRO A 59 3.55 10.21 2.99
N GLN A 60 3.66 11.45 2.50
CA GLN A 60 2.69 12.07 1.61
C GLN A 60 2.66 11.35 0.25
N LYS A 61 3.84 11.10 -0.33
CA LYS A 61 3.95 10.38 -1.60
C LYS A 61 3.57 8.92 -1.44
N LEU A 62 3.96 8.30 -0.32
CA LEU A 62 3.66 6.92 0.00
C LEU A 62 2.15 6.69 0.09
N GLY A 63 1.43 7.54 0.83
CA GLY A 63 -0.02 7.47 0.94
C GLY A 63 -0.73 7.72 -0.40
N ALA A 64 -0.33 8.76 -1.14
CA ALA A 64 -0.96 9.10 -2.42
C ALA A 64 -0.80 7.99 -3.49
N VAL A 65 0.40 7.43 -3.62
CA VAL A 65 0.66 6.34 -4.58
C VAL A 65 -0.06 5.07 -4.17
N ALA A 66 -0.07 4.74 -2.86
CA ALA A 66 -0.77 3.56 -2.37
C ALA A 66 -2.29 3.67 -2.60
N ALA A 67 -2.90 4.82 -2.31
CA ALA A 67 -4.31 5.09 -2.62
C ALA A 67 -4.63 4.89 -4.11
N LEU A 68 -3.84 5.50 -4.99
CA LEU A 68 -4.00 5.36 -6.44
C LEU A 68 -3.92 3.90 -6.91
N MET A 69 -3.00 3.10 -6.36
CA MET A 69 -2.84 1.68 -6.70
C MET A 69 -4.04 0.84 -6.24
N THR A 70 -4.59 1.13 -5.07
CA THR A 70 -5.78 0.46 -4.54
C THR A 70 -7.02 0.82 -5.37
N SER A 71 -7.19 2.10 -5.70
CA SER A 71 -8.33 2.60 -6.49
C SER A 71 -8.31 2.12 -7.95
N THR A 72 -7.13 1.95 -8.57
CA THR A 72 -7.02 1.41 -9.94
C THR A 72 -7.22 -0.11 -10.04
N ARG A 73 -6.92 -0.88 -8.97
CA ARG A 73 -7.29 -2.30 -8.91
C ARG A 73 -8.80 -2.51 -8.90
N LEU A 74 -9.55 -1.64 -8.23
CA LEU A 74 -11.01 -1.69 -8.19
C LEU A 74 -11.62 -1.59 -9.59
N VAL A 75 -11.08 -0.74 -10.48
CA VAL A 75 -11.55 -0.61 -11.87
C VAL A 75 -11.37 -1.90 -12.68
N ARG A 76 -10.36 -2.73 -12.34
CA ARG A 76 -10.11 -4.00 -13.05
C ARG A 76 -10.94 -5.17 -12.49
N SER A 77 -11.33 -5.13 -11.22
CA SER A 77 -12.11 -6.21 -10.57
C SER A 77 -13.60 -6.16 -10.95
N THR A 78 -14.15 -4.99 -11.20
CA THR A 78 -15.55 -4.80 -11.65
C THR A 78 -15.81 -5.20 -13.12
N GLY A 79 -14.81 -5.74 -13.82
CA GLY A 79 -14.91 -6.17 -15.22
C GLY A 79 -15.56 -7.53 -15.47
N ARG A 80 -16.01 -8.27 -14.44
CA ARG A 80 -16.83 -9.49 -14.65
C ARG A 80 -18.31 -9.13 -14.72
N LEU A 81 -18.72 -8.55 -15.84
CA LEU A 81 -20.12 -8.54 -16.27
C LEU A 81 -20.53 -9.99 -16.58
N HIS A 82 -21.31 -10.57 -15.68
CA HIS A 82 -22.04 -11.81 -15.90
C HIS A 82 -23.17 -11.49 -16.90
N ILE A 83 -22.89 -11.69 -18.19
CA ILE A 83 -23.93 -11.76 -19.22
C ILE A 83 -24.51 -13.18 -19.17
N SER A 84 -25.67 -13.28 -18.51
CA SER A 84 -26.61 -14.39 -18.71
C SER A 84 -27.49 -14.11 -19.92
#